data_AF-A0A5N8YEE9-F1
#
_entry.id   AF-A0A5N8YEE9-F1
#
_cell.length_a   1.000
_cell.length_b   1.000
_cell.length_c   1.000
_cell.angle_alpha   90.00
_cell.angle_beta   90.00
_cell.angle_gamma   90.00
#
_symmetry.space_group_name_H-M   'P 1'
#
loop_
_entity.id
_entity.type
_entity.pdbx_description
1 polymer ?
#
loop_
_entity_poly.entity_id
_entity_poly.type
_entity_poly.pdbx_seq_one_letter_code
_entity_poly.pdbx_strand_id
1 'polypeptide(L)'
;MAVIDFRIDKRFSYANGYEFGKVGAYEQIDGTLTFGVIPSLDANKSIVDLDLAPTDRDGKVIFTSDFSIIKPVDPNRGSQGLIVELPNRGRRRVVDTMNRSGAEASGSPDPGDGFLFERGLTVASIGWQWDVYQNDVLMGLNPPSADLSGESNPGQTVVEIRPNEMATTWLLADRVHKPLKAKNISDPNAILYIKDFEDGEETAIPRENWKFAKETPDGVIPSDEHIYLNGGFEPGKCYQIVYETTDAPIGGSGLIALRDVTSFLRYESEELLPDLGNFNHAIGYGVSQTGRMLRHFLYLGLNVDESGRKVFDGLLPHVAGGRVGAFNHRFAQPSNQSYPSFGHQFPFHDEELKDPFTEKSDGLLKKLADGHTRPKVMYTNSSAEYWRGDGSLVHTDPSGLNDIEHATEFVRVYHFAGTQHGAGTLPQSNEPGAEGAFPLFAPNVI
;
A
#
# COMPACT_ATOMS: atom_id res chain seq x y z
N MET A 1 15.54 0.86 -18.94
CA MET A 1 14.06 0.89 -18.92
C MET A 1 13.59 -0.34 -18.16
N ALA A 2 12.88 -0.11 -17.06
CA ALA A 2 12.42 -1.18 -16.18
C ALA A 2 11.04 -1.74 -16.59
N VAL A 3 10.18 -0.96 -17.26
CA VAL A 3 8.97 -1.47 -17.92
C VAL A 3 9.37 -2.03 -19.28
N ILE A 4 9.22 -3.33 -19.51
CA ILE A 4 9.73 -3.99 -20.73
C ILE A 4 8.63 -4.45 -21.68
N ASP A 5 7.39 -4.51 -21.22
CA ASP A 5 6.22 -4.86 -22.04
C ASP A 5 4.94 -4.29 -21.45
N PHE A 6 3.96 -4.03 -22.31
CA PHE A 6 2.61 -3.67 -21.92
C PHE A 6 1.59 -4.43 -22.77
N ARG A 7 0.91 -5.42 -22.15
CA ARG A 7 -0.20 -6.12 -22.79
C ARG A 7 -1.50 -5.38 -22.52
N ILE A 8 -2.04 -4.73 -23.53
CA ILE A 8 -3.38 -4.10 -23.47
C ILE A 8 -4.45 -5.19 -23.51
N ASP A 9 -5.29 -5.23 -22.49
CA ASP A 9 -6.42 -6.14 -22.40
C ASP A 9 -7.72 -5.45 -22.85
N LYS A 10 -7.93 -4.18 -22.49
CA LYS A 10 -9.11 -3.39 -22.86
C LYS A 10 -8.72 -1.95 -23.22
N ARG A 11 -9.38 -1.39 -24.23
CA ARG A 11 -9.32 0.04 -24.59
C ARG A 11 -10.71 0.49 -25.02
N PHE A 12 -11.27 1.49 -24.36
CA PHE A 12 -12.65 1.89 -24.56
C PHE A 12 -12.90 3.35 -24.21
N SER A 13 -13.98 3.93 -24.75
CA SER A 13 -14.42 5.29 -24.40
C SER A 13 -14.81 5.35 -22.93
N TYR A 14 -14.14 6.22 -22.16
CA TYR A 14 -14.43 6.41 -20.76
C TYR A 14 -15.77 7.15 -20.59
N ALA A 15 -16.52 6.81 -19.53
CA ALA A 15 -17.84 7.40 -19.24
C ALA A 15 -18.80 7.41 -20.45
N ASN A 16 -18.79 6.35 -21.26
CA ASN A 16 -19.59 6.23 -22.49
C ASN A 16 -19.37 7.36 -23.50
N GLY A 17 -18.17 7.95 -23.54
CA GLY A 17 -17.82 9.05 -24.45
C GLY A 17 -18.30 10.42 -24.00
N TYR A 18 -18.65 10.59 -22.71
CA TYR A 18 -18.95 11.90 -22.14
C TYR A 18 -17.77 12.88 -22.35
N GLU A 19 -18.10 14.13 -22.68
CA GLU A 19 -17.10 15.18 -22.91
C GLU A 19 -16.90 16.04 -21.68
N PHE A 20 -15.64 16.18 -21.24
CA PHE A 20 -15.28 17.00 -20.08
C PHE A 20 -14.83 18.39 -20.53
N GLY A 21 -15.78 19.32 -20.55
CA GLY A 21 -15.55 20.72 -20.90
C GLY A 21 -14.77 20.90 -22.20
N LYS A 22 -13.72 21.73 -22.16
CA LYS A 22 -12.87 22.01 -23.34
C LYS A 22 -11.82 20.94 -23.62
N VAL A 23 -11.69 19.91 -22.78
CA VAL A 23 -10.73 18.82 -23.01
C VAL A 23 -11.32 17.79 -23.97
N GLY A 24 -12.64 17.58 -23.89
CA GLY A 24 -13.37 16.63 -24.74
C GLY A 24 -13.48 15.24 -24.09
N ALA A 25 -13.67 14.22 -24.92
CA ALA A 25 -13.82 12.85 -24.46
C ALA A 25 -12.50 12.25 -23.95
N TYR A 26 -12.64 11.27 -23.05
CA TYR A 26 -11.54 10.48 -22.51
C TYR A 26 -11.69 9.01 -22.93
N GLU A 27 -10.58 8.28 -22.90
CA GLU A 27 -10.54 6.83 -23.03
C GLU A 27 -9.87 6.21 -21.80
N GLN A 28 -10.24 4.97 -21.51
CA GLN A 28 -9.58 4.13 -20.52
C GLN A 28 -8.88 2.97 -21.22
N ILE A 29 -7.64 2.71 -20.81
CA ILE A 29 -6.81 1.60 -21.27
C ILE A 29 -6.44 0.77 -20.04
N ASP A 30 -6.80 -0.50 -20.04
CA ASP A 30 -6.47 -1.46 -18.99
C ASP A 30 -5.61 -2.58 -19.56
N GLY A 31 -4.67 -3.07 -18.77
CA GLY A 31 -3.78 -4.15 -19.18
C GLY A 31 -2.80 -4.59 -18.09
N THR A 32 -1.77 -5.31 -18.51
CA THR A 32 -0.69 -5.80 -17.63
C THR A 32 0.65 -5.25 -18.07
N LEU A 33 1.37 -4.61 -17.16
CA LEU A 33 2.77 -4.21 -17.37
C LEU A 33 3.70 -5.31 -16.91
N THR A 34 4.74 -5.58 -17.70
CA THR A 34 5.86 -6.44 -17.31
C THR A 34 7.07 -5.58 -16.96
N PHE A 35 7.66 -5.86 -15.81
CA PHE A 35 8.86 -5.21 -15.31
C PHE A 35 10.05 -6.15 -15.40
N GLY A 36 11.23 -5.60 -15.70
CA GLY A 36 12.51 -6.30 -15.63
C GLY A 36 13.57 -5.40 -15.02
N VAL A 37 13.89 -5.64 -13.76
CA VAL A 37 14.78 -4.79 -12.95
C VAL A 37 16.07 -5.50 -12.60
N ILE A 38 17.19 -4.76 -12.55
CA ILE A 38 18.49 -5.33 -12.20
C ILE A 38 18.72 -5.15 -10.69
N PRO A 39 18.78 -6.22 -9.88
CA PRO A 39 18.86 -6.10 -8.41
C PRO A 39 20.08 -5.32 -7.91
N SER A 40 21.21 -5.43 -8.62
CA SER A 40 22.48 -4.82 -8.20
C SER A 40 22.57 -3.31 -8.44
N LEU A 41 21.63 -2.71 -9.16
CA LEU A 41 21.61 -1.26 -9.38
C LEU A 41 21.30 -0.51 -8.10
N ASP A 42 21.96 0.64 -7.89
CA ASP A 42 21.81 1.46 -6.68
C ASP A 42 20.34 1.82 -6.40
N ALA A 43 19.57 2.11 -7.44
CA ALA A 43 18.14 2.43 -7.34
C ALA A 43 17.29 1.29 -6.73
N ASN A 44 17.78 0.03 -6.76
CA ASN A 44 17.05 -1.15 -6.32
C ASN A 44 17.61 -1.75 -5.02
N LYS A 45 18.79 -1.32 -4.56
CA LYS A 45 19.45 -1.87 -3.36
C LYS A 45 18.65 -1.76 -2.07
N SER A 46 17.72 -0.80 -1.99
CA SER A 46 16.88 -0.64 -0.81
C SER A 46 15.76 -1.68 -0.73
N ILE A 47 15.52 -2.46 -1.77
CA ILE A 47 14.44 -3.45 -1.82
C ILE A 47 14.92 -4.75 -1.20
N VAL A 48 14.25 -5.15 -0.11
CA VAL A 48 14.64 -6.33 0.68
C VAL A 48 14.39 -7.60 -0.13
N ASP A 49 15.37 -8.51 -0.09
CA ASP A 49 15.39 -9.82 -0.73
C ASP A 49 15.31 -9.81 -2.28
N LEU A 50 15.43 -8.65 -2.93
CA LEU A 50 15.40 -8.57 -4.40
C LEU A 50 16.58 -9.30 -5.06
N ASP A 51 17.74 -9.31 -4.40
CA ASP A 51 18.94 -10.02 -4.81
C ASP A 51 18.85 -11.55 -4.66
N LEU A 52 17.85 -12.02 -3.91
CA LEU A 52 17.55 -13.45 -3.75
C LEU A 52 16.54 -13.95 -4.79
N ALA A 53 15.92 -13.06 -5.59
CA ALA A 53 15.02 -13.51 -6.66
C ALA A 53 15.79 -14.15 -7.82
N PRO A 54 15.20 -15.19 -8.45
CA PRO A 54 15.69 -15.69 -9.73
C PRO A 54 15.74 -14.57 -10.78
N THR A 55 16.78 -14.59 -11.62
CA THR A 55 16.95 -13.65 -12.73
C THR A 55 16.82 -14.35 -14.08
N ASP A 56 16.43 -13.59 -15.10
CA ASP A 56 16.47 -14.03 -16.48
C ASP A 56 17.90 -14.06 -17.05
N ARG A 57 18.03 -14.33 -18.35
CA ARG A 57 19.35 -14.40 -19.03
C ARG A 57 20.09 -13.06 -19.07
N ASP A 58 19.36 -11.95 -18.92
CA ASP A 58 19.91 -10.60 -18.92
C ASP A 58 20.16 -10.10 -17.48
N GLY A 59 19.98 -10.96 -16.47
CA GLY A 59 20.19 -10.63 -15.06
C GLY A 59 19.06 -9.82 -14.44
N LYS A 60 17.87 -9.80 -15.06
CA LYS A 60 16.71 -9.06 -14.57
C LYS A 60 15.79 -9.93 -13.74
N VAL A 61 15.28 -9.38 -12.66
CA VAL A 61 14.13 -9.95 -11.94
C VAL A 61 12.86 -9.50 -12.66
N ILE A 62 12.06 -10.47 -13.10
CA ILE A 62 10.83 -10.23 -13.87
C ILE A 62 9.62 -10.35 -12.96
N PHE A 63 8.70 -9.39 -13.08
CA PHE A 63 7.41 -9.42 -12.39
C PHE A 63 6.36 -8.62 -13.16
N THR A 64 5.08 -8.75 -12.80
CA THR A 64 3.98 -8.11 -13.55
C THR A 64 3.00 -7.38 -12.64
N SER A 65 2.39 -6.31 -13.14
CA SER A 65 1.37 -5.56 -12.43
C SER A 65 0.17 -5.23 -13.30
N ASP A 66 -1.02 -5.21 -12.71
CA ASP A 66 -2.20 -4.63 -13.35
C ASP A 66 -2.03 -3.13 -13.53
N PHE A 67 -2.44 -2.61 -14.68
CA PHE A 67 -2.32 -1.20 -15.02
C PHE A 67 -3.62 -0.68 -15.64
N SER A 68 -3.98 0.54 -15.28
CA SER A 68 -5.10 1.27 -15.89
C SER A 68 -4.72 2.73 -16.07
N ILE A 69 -5.10 3.33 -17.19
CA ILE A 69 -4.90 4.75 -17.45
C ILE A 69 -6.14 5.36 -18.10
N ILE A 70 -6.60 6.50 -17.56
CA ILE A 70 -7.68 7.32 -18.08
C ILE A 70 -7.07 8.61 -18.62
N LYS A 71 -7.12 8.80 -19.94
CA LYS A 71 -6.46 9.90 -20.66
C LYS A 71 -7.41 10.60 -21.65
N PRO A 72 -7.17 11.88 -22.00
CA PRO A 72 -7.87 12.53 -23.10
C PRO A 72 -7.70 11.77 -24.42
N VAL A 73 -8.74 11.69 -25.23
CA VAL A 73 -8.62 11.09 -26.59
C VAL A 73 -7.69 11.92 -27.47
N ASP A 74 -7.76 13.25 -27.38
CA ASP A 74 -6.80 14.16 -28.01
C ASP A 74 -5.72 14.56 -26.98
N PRO A 75 -4.49 14.03 -27.08
CA PRO A 75 -3.44 14.33 -26.10
C PRO A 75 -3.03 15.82 -26.09
N ASN A 76 -3.32 16.58 -27.14
CA ASN A 76 -2.99 18.01 -27.20
C ASN A 76 -3.95 18.88 -26.36
N ARG A 77 -5.09 18.32 -25.94
CA ARG A 77 -6.08 19.01 -25.09
C ARG A 77 -5.89 18.70 -23.60
N GLY A 78 -4.97 17.80 -23.26
CA GLY A 78 -4.59 17.52 -21.88
C GLY A 78 -3.76 18.65 -21.25
N SER A 79 -3.69 18.68 -19.92
CA SER A 79 -2.90 19.67 -19.17
C SER A 79 -1.43 19.27 -18.97
N GLN A 80 -1.02 18.12 -19.53
CA GLN A 80 0.32 17.53 -19.30
C GLN A 80 0.59 17.22 -17.82
N GLY A 81 -0.47 17.11 -17.01
CA GLY A 81 -0.44 16.67 -15.63
C GLY A 81 -0.87 15.21 -15.49
N LEU A 82 -0.01 14.42 -14.87
CA LEU A 82 -0.22 13.01 -14.57
C LEU A 82 -0.44 12.84 -13.07
N ILE A 83 -1.54 12.18 -12.69
CA ILE A 83 -1.73 11.63 -11.35
C ILE A 83 -1.50 10.13 -11.43
N VAL A 84 -0.57 9.61 -10.63
CA VAL A 84 -0.35 8.18 -10.48
C VAL A 84 -0.84 7.76 -9.10
N GLU A 85 -1.75 6.81 -9.05
CA GLU A 85 -2.26 6.25 -7.80
C GLU A 85 -1.84 4.80 -7.58
N LEU A 86 -1.75 4.47 -6.30
CA LEU A 86 -1.74 3.10 -5.81
C LEU A 86 -3.15 2.75 -5.33
N PRO A 87 -3.83 1.77 -5.96
CA PRO A 87 -5.14 1.30 -5.51
C PRO A 87 -5.09 0.79 -4.06
N ASN A 88 -5.95 1.30 -3.18
CA ASN A 88 -6.00 0.88 -1.77
C ASN A 88 -6.65 -0.49 -1.67
N ARG A 89 -5.89 -1.53 -1.29
CA ARG A 89 -6.34 -2.94 -1.34
C ARG A 89 -6.95 -3.31 -2.68
N GLY A 90 -6.29 -2.87 -3.75
CA GLY A 90 -6.70 -3.04 -5.14
C GLY A 90 -7.80 -2.11 -5.64
N ARG A 91 -8.42 -1.29 -4.79
CA ARG A 91 -9.48 -0.36 -5.20
C ARG A 91 -8.89 0.98 -5.63
N ARG A 92 -9.13 1.39 -6.87
CA ARG A 92 -8.83 2.74 -7.35
C ARG A 92 -9.66 3.78 -6.59
N ARG A 93 -9.04 4.88 -6.14
CA ARG A 93 -9.68 5.86 -5.24
C ARG A 93 -9.55 7.30 -5.71
N VAL A 94 -8.58 7.65 -6.54
CA VAL A 94 -8.33 9.04 -6.98
C VAL A 94 -9.57 9.66 -7.62
N VAL A 95 -10.18 8.98 -8.60
CA VAL A 95 -11.32 9.53 -9.33
C VAL A 95 -12.52 9.72 -8.40
N ASP A 96 -12.88 8.69 -7.61
CA ASP A 96 -13.96 8.79 -6.62
C ASP A 96 -13.73 9.93 -5.62
N THR A 97 -12.51 10.03 -5.08
CA THR A 97 -12.18 11.03 -4.06
C THR A 97 -12.19 12.46 -4.62
N MET A 98 -11.57 12.66 -5.79
CA MET A 98 -11.33 14.00 -6.34
C MET A 98 -12.49 14.52 -7.18
N ASN A 99 -13.26 13.63 -7.83
CA ASN A 99 -14.46 14.00 -8.58
C ASN A 99 -15.76 13.78 -7.78
N ARG A 100 -15.66 13.42 -6.48
CA ARG A 100 -16.79 13.31 -5.56
C ARG A 100 -17.91 12.37 -6.06
N SER A 101 -17.55 11.27 -6.73
CA SER A 101 -18.57 10.38 -7.29
C SER A 101 -19.37 9.67 -6.20
N GLY A 102 -18.72 9.32 -5.08
CA GLY A 102 -19.37 8.60 -3.98
C GLY A 102 -19.78 7.17 -4.38
N ALA A 103 -19.21 6.67 -5.48
CA ALA A 103 -19.55 5.38 -6.06
C ALA A 103 -18.67 4.28 -5.47
N GLU A 104 -19.22 3.06 -5.45
CA GLU A 104 -18.43 1.87 -5.13
C GLU A 104 -17.28 1.68 -6.13
N ALA A 105 -16.18 1.09 -5.64
CA ALA A 105 -15.02 0.82 -6.49
C ALA A 105 -15.41 -0.08 -7.67
N SER A 106 -14.93 0.26 -8.87
CA SER A 106 -15.28 -0.47 -10.09
C SER A 106 -14.10 -0.58 -11.07
N GLY A 107 -14.31 -1.39 -12.12
CA GLY A 107 -13.41 -1.56 -13.27
C GLY A 107 -13.21 -0.30 -14.11
N SER A 108 -14.17 0.63 -14.06
CA SER A 108 -14.14 1.93 -14.74
C SER A 108 -14.79 2.94 -13.80
N PRO A 109 -14.02 3.70 -13.01
CA PRO A 109 -14.56 4.52 -11.94
C PRO A 109 -15.58 5.53 -12.47
N ASP A 110 -16.63 5.79 -11.71
CA ASP A 110 -17.63 6.81 -12.06
C ASP A 110 -16.95 8.19 -12.13
N PRO A 111 -17.17 8.98 -13.20
CA PRO A 111 -16.48 10.25 -13.38
C PRO A 111 -16.91 11.34 -12.40
N GLY A 112 -18.00 11.17 -11.64
CA GLY A 112 -18.51 12.13 -10.69
C GLY A 112 -18.77 13.50 -11.33
N ASP A 113 -18.33 14.56 -10.66
CA ASP A 113 -18.41 15.93 -11.16
C ASP A 113 -17.36 16.27 -12.23
N GLY A 114 -16.49 15.32 -12.60
CA GLY A 114 -15.47 15.50 -13.63
C GLY A 114 -14.32 16.44 -13.28
N PHE A 115 -14.15 16.86 -12.02
CA PHE A 115 -13.17 17.87 -11.60
C PHE A 115 -11.77 17.69 -12.21
N LEU A 116 -11.23 16.48 -12.16
CA LEU A 116 -9.91 16.14 -12.72
C LEU A 116 -9.90 16.26 -14.25
N PHE A 117 -10.94 15.74 -14.90
CA PHE A 117 -10.98 15.56 -16.36
C PHE A 117 -11.32 16.86 -17.10
N GLU A 118 -12.13 17.74 -16.51
CA GLU A 118 -12.34 19.11 -17.01
C GLU A 118 -11.05 19.95 -17.00
N ARG A 119 -10.06 19.55 -16.17
CA ARG A 119 -8.73 20.16 -16.06
C ARG A 119 -7.66 19.45 -16.87
N GLY A 120 -8.04 18.49 -17.71
CA GLY A 120 -7.11 17.85 -18.65
C GLY A 120 -6.15 16.86 -18.01
N LEU A 121 -6.38 16.45 -16.75
CA LEU A 121 -5.49 15.55 -16.03
C LEU A 121 -5.65 14.11 -16.52
N THR A 122 -4.51 13.42 -16.67
CA THR A 122 -4.47 11.97 -16.89
C THR A 122 -4.31 11.26 -15.55
N VAL A 123 -5.07 10.18 -15.33
CA VAL A 123 -5.01 9.38 -14.11
C VAL A 123 -4.53 7.98 -14.46
N ALA A 124 -3.42 7.55 -13.88
CA ALA A 124 -2.90 6.20 -14.00
C ALA A 124 -2.98 5.49 -12.65
N SER A 125 -3.35 4.21 -12.66
CA SER A 125 -3.42 3.35 -11.48
C SER A 125 -2.54 2.13 -11.69
N ILE A 126 -1.72 1.79 -10.70
CA ILE A 126 -0.78 0.66 -10.78
C ILE A 126 -1.02 -0.32 -9.63
N GLY A 127 -1.23 -1.59 -9.96
CA GLY A 127 -1.26 -2.67 -8.98
C GLY A 127 0.06 -2.75 -8.22
N TRP A 128 -0.01 -2.90 -6.90
CA TRP A 128 1.21 -2.87 -6.07
C TRP A 128 1.17 -3.89 -4.93
N GLN A 129 -0.04 -4.22 -4.49
CA GLN A 129 -0.26 -5.11 -3.37
C GLN A 129 -0.37 -6.54 -3.88
N TRP A 130 0.51 -7.42 -3.40
CA TRP A 130 0.60 -8.79 -3.87
C TRP A 130 -0.48 -9.73 -3.29
N ASP A 131 -0.90 -9.44 -2.07
CA ASP A 131 -1.82 -10.24 -1.28
C ASP A 131 -3.29 -9.92 -1.57
N VAL A 132 -3.59 -9.16 -2.62
CA VAL A 132 -4.97 -8.93 -3.09
C VAL A 132 -5.40 -10.05 -4.05
N TYR A 133 -6.64 -10.52 -3.90
CA TYR A 133 -7.30 -11.37 -4.89
C TYR A 133 -7.77 -10.51 -6.07
N GLN A 134 -6.99 -10.51 -7.15
CA GLN A 134 -7.24 -9.72 -8.35
C GLN A 134 -8.54 -10.14 -9.04
N ASN A 135 -9.25 -9.16 -9.59
CA ASN A 135 -10.42 -9.32 -10.45
C ASN A 135 -10.64 -8.06 -11.29
N ASP A 136 -11.75 -7.96 -12.03
CA ASP A 136 -12.07 -6.79 -12.87
C ASP A 136 -12.14 -5.45 -12.11
N VAL A 137 -12.24 -5.47 -10.78
CA VAL A 137 -12.29 -4.29 -9.90
C VAL A 137 -11.01 -4.12 -9.09
N LEU A 138 -10.48 -5.20 -8.53
CA LEU A 138 -9.33 -5.18 -7.62
C LEU A 138 -8.03 -5.41 -8.38
N MET A 139 -7.21 -4.36 -8.45
CA MET A 139 -5.88 -4.40 -9.06
C MET A 139 -4.84 -4.94 -8.10
N GLY A 140 -3.85 -5.69 -8.61
CA GLY A 140 -2.80 -6.29 -7.80
C GLY A 140 -1.48 -6.41 -8.53
N LEU A 141 -0.51 -6.95 -7.81
CA LEU A 141 0.84 -7.22 -8.28
C LEU A 141 1.08 -8.73 -8.22
N ASN A 142 1.71 -9.30 -9.25
CA ASN A 142 2.36 -10.61 -9.14
C ASN A 142 3.83 -10.35 -8.83
N PRO A 143 4.24 -10.41 -7.54
CA PRO A 143 5.62 -10.09 -7.16
C PRO A 143 6.56 -11.22 -7.60
N PRO A 144 7.86 -10.95 -7.73
CA PRO A 144 8.84 -12.02 -7.71
C PRO A 144 8.90 -12.61 -6.29
N SER A 145 9.38 -13.85 -6.19
CA SER A 145 9.63 -14.51 -4.91
C SER A 145 11.12 -14.67 -4.68
N ALA A 146 11.58 -14.44 -3.45
CA ALA A 146 12.94 -14.71 -3.04
C ALA A 146 13.20 -16.23 -2.98
N ASP A 147 14.32 -16.67 -3.52
CA ASP A 147 14.82 -18.04 -3.34
C ASP A 147 15.57 -18.15 -2.02
N LEU A 148 14.89 -18.71 -1.01
CA LEU A 148 15.45 -18.93 0.32
C LEU A 148 16.02 -20.35 0.50
N SER A 149 16.15 -21.15 -0.57
CA SER A 149 16.59 -22.54 -0.45
C SER A 149 18.03 -22.69 0.07
N GLY A 150 18.86 -21.67 -0.12
CA GLY A 150 20.23 -21.59 0.42
C GLY A 150 20.31 -21.10 1.87
N GLU A 151 19.21 -20.61 2.46
CA GLU A 151 19.19 -20.04 3.80
C GLU A 151 18.96 -21.13 4.86
N SER A 152 19.90 -21.30 5.80
CA SER A 152 19.75 -22.29 6.87
C SER A 152 18.64 -21.95 7.87
N ASN A 153 18.32 -20.66 8.01
CA ASN A 153 17.23 -20.16 8.83
C ASN A 153 16.56 -18.97 8.13
N PRO A 154 15.57 -19.20 7.25
CA PRO A 154 14.92 -18.14 6.48
C PRO A 154 14.13 -17.16 7.36
N GLY A 155 13.84 -17.53 8.61
CA GLY A 155 13.06 -16.75 9.57
C GLY A 155 11.61 -17.24 9.70
N GLN A 156 10.84 -16.50 10.49
CA GLN A 156 9.42 -16.76 10.75
C GLN A 156 8.59 -15.53 10.37
N THR A 157 7.31 -15.75 10.11
CA THR A 157 6.31 -14.69 9.94
C THR A 157 5.36 -14.66 11.13
N VAL A 158 4.66 -13.55 11.29
CA VAL A 158 3.65 -13.35 12.33
C VAL A 158 2.33 -12.90 11.71
N VAL A 159 1.23 -13.46 12.18
CA VAL A 159 -0.13 -13.00 11.87
C VAL A 159 -0.81 -12.64 13.20
N GLU A 160 -1.35 -11.44 13.27
CA GLU A 160 -2.21 -11.02 14.38
C GLU A 160 -3.67 -11.35 14.05
N ILE A 161 -4.40 -11.82 15.05
CA ILE A 161 -5.80 -12.21 14.95
C ILE A 161 -6.56 -11.45 16.04
N ARG A 162 -7.56 -10.66 15.63
CA ARG A 162 -8.42 -9.88 16.51
C ARG A 162 -9.89 -10.17 16.22
N PRO A 163 -10.45 -11.20 16.87
CA PRO A 163 -11.85 -11.53 16.68
C PRO A 163 -12.76 -10.45 17.26
N ASN A 164 -13.78 -10.06 16.49
CA ASN A 164 -14.92 -9.29 16.98
C ASN A 164 -16.14 -10.20 17.27
N GLU A 165 -16.05 -11.46 16.89
CA GLU A 165 -17.05 -12.52 17.13
C GLU A 165 -16.35 -13.85 17.44
N MET A 166 -17.06 -14.76 18.10
CA MET A 166 -16.52 -16.09 18.37
C MET A 166 -16.26 -16.82 17.04
N ALA A 167 -15.03 -17.30 16.86
CA ALA A 167 -14.64 -18.08 15.69
C ALA A 167 -13.69 -19.19 16.10
N THR A 168 -13.78 -20.36 15.47
CA THR A 168 -12.85 -21.48 15.72
C THR A 168 -11.69 -21.50 14.74
N THR A 169 -11.86 -20.83 13.59
CA THR A 169 -10.91 -20.82 12.48
C THR A 169 -10.60 -19.40 12.08
N TRP A 170 -9.32 -19.12 11.78
CA TRP A 170 -8.88 -17.87 11.21
C TRP A 170 -7.95 -18.09 10.01
N LEU A 171 -7.97 -17.18 9.06
CA LEU A 171 -7.03 -17.17 7.93
C LEU A 171 -5.66 -16.70 8.43
N LEU A 172 -4.56 -17.24 7.91
CA LEU A 172 -3.20 -16.76 8.20
C LEU A 172 -2.87 -15.48 7.42
N ALA A 173 -3.78 -14.50 7.47
CA ALA A 173 -3.65 -13.20 6.84
C ALA A 173 -4.45 -12.15 7.62
N ASP A 174 -4.11 -10.89 7.44
CA ASP A 174 -5.01 -9.80 7.81
C ASP A 174 -6.19 -9.75 6.82
N ARG A 175 -7.42 -9.76 7.35
CA ARG A 175 -8.67 -9.74 6.57
C ARG A 175 -8.72 -10.88 5.53
N VAL A 176 -9.34 -10.62 4.38
CA VAL A 176 -9.50 -11.56 3.26
C VAL A 176 -8.42 -11.31 2.20
N HIS A 177 -7.15 -11.39 2.61
CA HIS A 177 -5.99 -11.31 1.71
C HIS A 177 -5.35 -12.69 1.50
N LYS A 178 -4.44 -12.82 0.54
CA LYS A 178 -3.70 -14.06 0.32
C LYS A 178 -2.77 -14.30 1.53
N PRO A 179 -2.89 -15.43 2.23
CA PRO A 179 -2.03 -15.74 3.37
C PRO A 179 -0.61 -16.13 2.91
N LEU A 180 0.34 -15.99 3.82
CA LEU A 180 1.62 -16.70 3.74
C LEU A 180 1.38 -18.12 4.29
N LYS A 181 1.62 -19.15 3.49
CA LYS A 181 1.30 -20.53 3.88
C LYS A 181 2.26 -21.04 4.92
N ALA A 182 1.75 -21.78 5.90
CA ALA A 182 2.58 -22.49 6.86
C ALA A 182 3.40 -23.57 6.15
N LYS A 183 4.73 -23.53 6.31
CA LYS A 183 5.65 -24.47 5.66
C LYS A 183 5.45 -25.92 6.11
N ASN A 184 5.11 -26.09 7.39
CA ASN A 184 4.83 -27.37 7.99
C ASN A 184 3.64 -27.23 8.95
N ILE A 185 2.51 -27.85 8.64
CA ILE A 185 1.32 -27.83 9.51
C ILE A 185 1.55 -28.50 10.89
N SER A 186 2.62 -29.29 11.01
CA SER A 186 3.10 -29.90 12.26
C SER A 186 4.35 -29.21 12.82
N ASP A 187 4.64 -27.97 12.41
CA ASP A 187 5.81 -27.21 12.88
C ASP A 187 5.85 -27.17 14.43
N PRO A 188 6.87 -27.78 15.07
CA PRO A 188 7.01 -27.77 16.52
C PRO A 188 7.47 -26.40 17.07
N ASN A 189 7.98 -25.52 16.22
CA ASN A 189 8.47 -24.18 16.60
C ASN A 189 7.42 -23.09 16.41
N ALA A 190 6.25 -23.42 15.86
CA ALA A 190 5.16 -22.47 15.73
C ALA A 190 4.49 -22.23 17.09
N ILE A 191 4.22 -20.96 17.43
CA ILE A 191 3.69 -20.56 18.73
C ILE A 191 2.50 -19.62 18.52
N LEU A 192 1.37 -19.96 19.16
CA LEU A 192 0.21 -19.08 19.26
C LEU A 192 0.21 -18.40 20.62
N TYR A 193 0.23 -17.07 20.63
CA TYR A 193 0.09 -16.25 21.82
C TYR A 193 -1.32 -15.68 21.94
N ILE A 194 -1.74 -15.43 23.18
CA ILE A 194 -2.92 -14.64 23.53
C ILE A 194 -2.53 -13.50 24.47
N LYS A 195 -3.16 -12.34 24.27
CA LYS A 195 -3.05 -11.13 25.10
C LYS A 195 -4.42 -10.52 25.34
N ASP A 196 -4.55 -9.80 26.45
CA ASP A 196 -5.73 -8.98 26.74
C ASP A 196 -5.74 -7.66 25.95
N PHE A 197 -4.56 -7.08 25.71
CA PHE A 197 -4.38 -5.79 25.04
C PHE A 197 -3.16 -5.84 24.10
N GLU A 198 -3.03 -4.87 23.19
CA GLU A 198 -1.96 -4.81 22.18
C GLU A 198 -0.55 -4.82 22.79
N ASP A 199 -0.39 -4.11 23.92
CA ASP A 199 0.83 -3.95 24.71
C ASP A 199 0.84 -4.83 25.97
N GLY A 200 -0.11 -5.76 26.10
CA GLY A 200 -0.22 -6.68 27.23
C GLY A 200 0.82 -7.80 27.21
N GLU A 201 0.91 -8.53 28.33
CA GLU A 201 1.76 -9.72 28.43
C GLU A 201 1.28 -10.85 27.52
N GLU A 202 2.23 -11.53 26.88
CA GLU A 202 1.96 -12.64 25.98
C GLU A 202 1.92 -13.96 26.74
N THR A 203 0.83 -14.71 26.61
CA THR A 203 0.75 -16.10 27.12
C THR A 203 0.69 -17.06 25.95
N ALA A 204 1.62 -18.03 25.90
CA ALA A 204 1.59 -19.07 24.89
C ALA A 204 0.42 -20.03 25.13
N ILE A 205 -0.40 -20.25 24.10
CA ILE A 205 -1.44 -21.27 24.11
C ILE A 205 -0.78 -22.64 23.84
N PRO A 206 -1.02 -23.65 24.69
CA PRO A 206 -0.47 -24.99 24.52
C PRO A 206 -0.74 -25.57 23.13
N ARG A 207 0.27 -26.19 22.52
CA ARG A 207 0.23 -26.68 21.12
C ARG A 207 -0.88 -27.70 20.90
N GLU A 208 -1.27 -28.47 21.91
CA GLU A 208 -2.39 -29.41 21.84
C GLU A 208 -3.76 -28.75 21.65
N ASN A 209 -3.89 -27.45 21.96
CA ASN A 209 -5.14 -26.71 21.86
C ASN A 209 -5.37 -26.09 20.48
N TRP A 210 -4.37 -26.05 19.60
CA TRP A 210 -4.51 -25.43 18.29
C TRP A 210 -3.72 -26.17 17.22
N LYS A 211 -4.06 -25.96 15.95
CA LYS A 211 -3.38 -26.61 14.83
C LYS A 211 -3.55 -25.78 13.56
N PHE A 212 -2.65 -25.98 12.60
CA PHE A 212 -2.84 -25.47 11.23
C PHE A 212 -3.91 -26.32 10.53
N ALA A 213 -5.15 -25.82 10.57
CA ALA A 213 -6.34 -26.51 10.11
C ALA A 213 -7.49 -25.52 9.93
N LYS A 214 -8.57 -26.01 9.33
CA LYS A 214 -9.82 -25.29 9.14
C LYS A 214 -10.99 -26.16 9.60
N GLU A 215 -11.91 -25.56 10.34
CA GLU A 215 -13.20 -26.17 10.63
C GLU A 215 -14.11 -26.08 9.39
N THR A 216 -14.75 -27.21 9.08
CA THR A 216 -15.73 -27.35 8.00
C THR A 216 -16.98 -28.05 8.55
N PRO A 217 -18.11 -28.09 7.80
CA PRO A 217 -19.29 -28.84 8.21
C PRO A 217 -19.01 -30.32 8.50
N ASP A 218 -18.00 -30.91 7.85
CA ASP A 218 -17.61 -32.32 8.00
C ASP A 218 -16.53 -32.54 9.08
N GLY A 219 -16.14 -31.48 9.79
CA GLY A 219 -15.15 -31.50 10.86
C GLY A 219 -13.89 -30.68 10.54
N VAL A 220 -12.87 -30.84 11.38
CA VAL A 220 -11.59 -30.10 11.28
C VAL A 220 -10.65 -30.81 10.32
N ILE A 221 -10.29 -30.14 9.23
CA ILE A 221 -9.38 -30.66 8.19
C ILE A 221 -8.03 -29.91 8.20
N PRO A 222 -6.90 -30.56 7.92
CA PRO A 222 -5.61 -29.89 7.78
C PRO A 222 -5.64 -28.74 6.77
N SER A 223 -4.93 -27.65 7.06
CA SER A 223 -4.82 -26.47 6.19
C SER A 223 -3.52 -25.74 6.50
N ASP A 224 -2.75 -25.41 5.48
CA ASP A 224 -1.55 -24.56 5.56
C ASP A 224 -1.89 -23.06 5.51
N GLU A 225 -3.11 -22.69 5.13
CA GLU A 225 -3.59 -21.31 5.04
C GLU A 225 -4.37 -20.82 6.27
N HIS A 226 -4.72 -21.71 7.21
CA HIS A 226 -5.63 -21.41 8.31
C HIS A 226 -5.09 -21.94 9.64
N ILE A 227 -5.55 -21.33 10.73
CA ILE A 227 -5.34 -21.79 12.08
C ILE A 227 -6.69 -22.11 12.74
N TYR A 228 -6.75 -23.26 13.41
CA TYR A 228 -7.87 -23.69 14.23
C TYR A 228 -7.48 -23.68 15.70
N LEU A 229 -8.33 -23.10 16.56
CA LEU A 229 -8.18 -23.10 18.00
C LEU A 229 -9.35 -23.87 18.65
N ASN A 230 -9.03 -24.93 19.40
CA ASN A 230 -10.00 -25.67 20.19
C ASN A 230 -10.55 -24.76 21.29
N GLY A 231 -11.87 -24.63 21.39
CA GLY A 231 -12.54 -23.65 22.26
C GLY A 231 -12.74 -22.27 21.61
N GLY A 232 -12.09 -22.00 20.48
CA GLY A 232 -12.26 -20.79 19.68
C GLY A 232 -11.44 -19.58 20.12
N PHE A 233 -11.35 -18.61 19.21
CA PHE A 233 -10.83 -17.27 19.41
C PHE A 233 -11.91 -16.41 20.08
N GLU A 234 -11.56 -15.81 21.23
CA GLU A 234 -12.45 -15.03 22.07
C GLU A 234 -12.51 -13.56 21.63
N PRO A 235 -13.70 -12.97 21.42
CA PRO A 235 -13.85 -11.57 21.06
C PRO A 235 -13.12 -10.61 22.00
N GLY A 236 -12.43 -9.62 21.43
CA GLY A 236 -11.72 -8.59 22.17
C GLY A 236 -10.34 -9.00 22.69
N LYS A 237 -9.93 -10.26 22.54
CA LYS A 237 -8.54 -10.69 22.77
C LYS A 237 -7.67 -10.40 21.54
N CYS A 238 -6.36 -10.31 21.77
CA CYS A 238 -5.37 -10.25 20.70
C CYS A 238 -4.61 -11.57 20.66
N TYR A 239 -4.59 -12.22 19.50
CA TYR A 239 -3.80 -13.43 19.28
C TYR A 239 -2.68 -13.17 18.27
N GLN A 240 -1.55 -13.84 18.43
CA GLN A 240 -0.43 -13.76 17.49
C GLN A 240 0.12 -15.16 17.21
N ILE A 241 0.05 -15.58 15.94
CA ILE A 241 0.65 -16.85 15.49
C ILE A 241 1.99 -16.55 14.83
N VAL A 242 3.06 -17.13 15.37
CA VAL A 242 4.43 -17.08 14.83
C VAL A 242 4.77 -18.43 14.23
N TYR A 243 5.23 -18.48 12.98
CA TYR A 243 5.45 -19.74 12.26
C TYR A 243 6.40 -19.59 11.06
N GLU A 244 6.99 -20.70 10.61
CA GLU A 244 7.74 -20.74 9.36
C GLU A 244 6.80 -20.79 8.14
N THR A 245 7.11 -20.02 7.09
CA THR A 245 6.34 -19.99 5.84
C THR A 245 7.14 -20.51 4.64
N THR A 246 6.45 -21.07 3.64
CA THR A 246 7.01 -21.40 2.32
C THR A 246 7.09 -20.21 1.38
N ASP A 247 6.32 -19.16 1.63
CA ASP A 247 6.16 -18.05 0.71
C ASP A 247 7.09 -16.89 1.09
N ALA A 248 7.82 -16.36 0.11
CA ALA A 248 8.70 -15.22 0.29
C ALA A 248 8.51 -14.17 -0.82
N PRO A 249 7.30 -13.59 -0.97
CA PRO A 249 7.07 -12.54 -1.95
C PRO A 249 7.93 -11.32 -1.64
N ILE A 250 8.59 -10.77 -2.65
CA ILE A 250 9.35 -9.53 -2.52
C ILE A 250 8.35 -8.37 -2.55
N GLY A 251 7.80 -8.03 -1.37
CA GLY A 251 6.77 -6.99 -1.24
C GLY A 251 7.20 -5.62 -1.77
N GLY A 252 8.50 -5.31 -1.67
CA GLY A 252 9.04 -4.04 -2.17
C GLY A 252 8.99 -3.88 -3.69
N SER A 253 8.68 -4.93 -4.45
CA SER A 253 8.39 -4.82 -5.89
C SER A 253 7.21 -3.90 -6.20
N GLY A 254 6.26 -3.71 -5.27
CA GLY A 254 5.20 -2.71 -5.42
C GLY A 254 5.70 -1.26 -5.39
N LEU A 255 6.80 -0.98 -4.66
CA LEU A 255 7.45 0.33 -4.65
C LEU A 255 8.21 0.57 -5.96
N ILE A 256 8.84 -0.48 -6.50
CA ILE A 256 9.47 -0.46 -7.82
C ILE A 256 8.43 -0.21 -8.90
N ALA A 257 7.29 -0.92 -8.86
CA ALA A 257 6.20 -0.76 -9.82
C ALA A 257 5.71 0.70 -9.88
N LEU A 258 5.52 1.35 -8.73
CA LEU A 258 5.15 2.78 -8.66
C LEU A 258 6.20 3.68 -9.30
N ARG A 259 7.48 3.46 -8.97
CA ARG A 259 8.60 4.24 -9.48
C ARG A 259 8.67 4.13 -11.01
N ASP A 260 8.70 2.90 -11.49
CA ASP A 260 9.07 2.58 -12.86
C ASP A 260 7.93 2.80 -13.83
N VAL A 261 6.67 2.58 -13.42
CA VAL A 261 5.52 2.97 -14.26
C VAL A 261 5.50 4.48 -14.45
N THR A 262 5.81 5.26 -13.41
CA THR A 262 5.77 6.72 -13.49
C THR A 262 6.90 7.23 -14.38
N SER A 263 8.12 6.69 -14.22
CA SER A 263 9.24 7.01 -15.11
C SER A 263 8.92 6.65 -16.57
N PHE A 264 8.40 5.44 -16.81
CA PHE A 264 7.96 4.98 -18.13
C PHE A 264 6.95 5.93 -18.77
N LEU A 265 5.87 6.29 -18.06
CA LEU A 265 4.83 7.19 -18.58
C LEU A 265 5.40 8.56 -18.97
N ARG A 266 6.38 9.07 -18.22
CA ARG A 266 6.99 10.38 -18.46
C ARG A 266 8.00 10.41 -19.59
N TYR A 267 8.79 9.35 -19.74
CA TYR A 267 10.02 9.41 -20.54
C TYR A 267 10.09 8.40 -21.67
N GLU A 268 9.37 7.29 -21.58
CA GLU A 268 9.65 6.09 -22.38
C GLU A 268 8.37 5.39 -22.87
N SER A 269 7.22 6.08 -22.83
CA SER A 269 5.91 5.49 -23.14
C SER A 269 5.58 5.38 -24.61
N GLU A 270 6.27 6.11 -25.49
CA GLU A 270 5.91 6.24 -26.91
C GLU A 270 5.86 4.91 -27.66
N GLU A 271 6.74 3.96 -27.34
CA GLU A 271 6.80 2.65 -28.01
C GLU A 271 5.62 1.73 -27.62
N LEU A 272 5.25 1.72 -26.34
CA LEU A 272 4.24 0.79 -25.79
C LEU A 272 2.84 1.42 -25.67
N LEU A 273 2.77 2.75 -25.59
CA LEU A 273 1.57 3.57 -25.43
C LEU A 273 1.64 4.79 -26.35
N PRO A 274 1.55 4.60 -27.68
CA PRO A 274 1.48 5.73 -28.60
C PRO A 274 0.26 6.61 -28.29
N ASP A 275 0.37 7.90 -28.61
CA ASP A 275 -0.67 8.92 -28.39
C ASP A 275 -1.01 9.24 -26.92
N LEU A 276 -0.18 8.83 -25.96
CA LEU A 276 -0.35 9.21 -24.56
C LEU A 276 -0.16 10.72 -24.33
N GLY A 277 0.69 11.35 -25.16
CA GLY A 277 1.15 12.72 -24.96
C GLY A 277 2.32 12.79 -23.98
N ASN A 278 2.76 14.00 -23.65
CA ASN A 278 3.87 14.26 -22.75
C ASN A 278 3.37 14.80 -21.40
N PHE A 279 4.10 14.49 -20.33
CA PHE A 279 3.80 14.97 -18.97
C PHE A 279 4.92 15.85 -18.42
N ASN A 280 4.61 17.11 -18.13
CA ASN A 280 5.53 18.03 -17.46
C ASN A 280 5.50 17.87 -15.93
N HIS A 281 4.39 17.35 -15.41
CA HIS A 281 4.17 17.20 -13.97
C HIS A 281 3.62 15.82 -13.66
N ALA A 282 4.27 15.11 -12.73
CA ALA A 282 3.77 13.86 -12.18
C ALA A 282 3.55 13.99 -10.67
N ILE A 283 2.34 13.64 -10.23
CA ILE A 283 1.92 13.66 -8.83
C ILE A 283 1.54 12.25 -8.38
N GLY A 284 2.21 11.73 -7.36
CA GLY A 284 1.83 10.48 -6.72
C GLY A 284 0.74 10.72 -5.67
N TYR A 285 -0.36 9.96 -5.73
CA TYR A 285 -1.42 10.00 -4.73
C TYR A 285 -1.57 8.65 -4.03
N GLY A 286 -1.75 8.71 -2.72
CA GLY A 286 -2.02 7.53 -1.90
C GLY A 286 -2.95 7.89 -0.75
N VAL A 287 -3.87 7.00 -0.42
CA VAL A 287 -4.87 7.17 0.64
C VAL A 287 -4.71 6.07 1.68
N SER A 288 -4.66 6.43 2.96
CA SER A 288 -4.58 5.47 4.07
C SER A 288 -3.33 4.58 3.94
N GLN A 289 -3.49 3.27 3.77
CA GLN A 289 -2.43 2.31 3.47
C GLN A 289 -1.50 2.78 2.33
N THR A 290 -2.04 3.29 1.22
CA THR A 290 -1.21 3.73 0.10
C THR A 290 -0.60 5.12 0.30
N GLY A 291 -1.14 5.92 1.22
CA GLY A 291 -0.46 7.11 1.72
C GLY A 291 0.80 6.75 2.53
N ARG A 292 0.73 5.69 3.34
CA ARG A 292 1.91 5.14 4.03
C ARG A 292 2.93 4.55 3.05
N MET A 293 2.47 4.00 1.93
CA MET A 293 3.34 3.52 0.86
C MET A 293 4.17 4.67 0.26
N LEU A 294 3.56 5.84 0.03
CA LEU A 294 4.30 7.03 -0.40
C LEU A 294 5.30 7.53 0.65
N ARG A 295 4.97 7.42 1.94
CA ARG A 295 5.91 7.72 3.03
C ARG A 295 7.10 6.76 3.03
N HIS A 296 6.84 5.46 2.86
CA HIS A 296 7.89 4.45 2.74
C HIS A 296 8.74 4.65 1.47
N PHE A 297 8.12 5.04 0.36
CA PHE A 297 8.80 5.39 -0.90
C PHE A 297 9.80 6.54 -0.72
N LEU A 298 9.42 7.60 0.01
CA LEU A 298 10.32 8.68 0.39
C LEU A 298 11.48 8.18 1.24
N TYR A 299 11.19 7.45 2.32
CA TYR A 299 12.20 6.90 3.24
C TYR A 299 13.24 6.02 2.54
N LEU A 300 12.84 5.26 1.52
CA LEU A 300 13.74 4.41 0.75
C LEU A 300 14.52 5.18 -0.32
N GLY A 301 14.18 6.46 -0.56
CA GLY A 301 14.86 7.30 -1.54
C GLY A 301 14.45 7.00 -2.99
N LEU A 302 13.25 6.47 -3.21
CA LEU A 302 12.86 5.90 -4.49
C LEU A 302 12.37 6.90 -5.54
N ASN A 303 12.44 8.21 -5.28
CA ASN A 303 12.03 9.24 -6.25
C ASN A 303 13.06 9.48 -7.39
N VAL A 304 13.85 8.47 -7.70
CA VAL A 304 14.89 8.45 -8.73
C VAL A 304 14.87 7.11 -9.43
N ASP A 305 14.79 7.10 -10.76
CA ASP A 305 14.79 5.86 -11.53
C ASP A 305 16.21 5.28 -11.74
N GLU A 306 16.30 4.12 -12.38
CA GLU A 306 17.58 3.45 -12.68
C GLU A 306 18.53 4.27 -13.57
N SER A 307 18.04 5.30 -14.26
CA SER A 307 18.83 6.23 -15.08
C SER A 307 19.13 7.56 -14.37
N GLY A 308 18.80 7.68 -13.08
CA GLY A 308 19.05 8.89 -12.28
C GLY A 308 18.03 10.01 -12.49
N ARG A 309 16.92 9.77 -13.20
CA ARG A 309 15.89 10.80 -13.48
C ARG A 309 14.89 10.91 -12.34
N LYS A 310 14.44 12.13 -12.07
CA LYS A 310 13.34 12.40 -11.13
C LYS A 310 12.05 11.72 -11.60
N VAL A 311 11.36 11.06 -10.66
CA VAL A 311 10.12 10.31 -10.95
C VAL A 311 8.88 11.18 -10.72
N PHE A 312 8.69 11.69 -9.50
CA PHE A 312 7.60 12.58 -9.13
C PHE A 312 8.06 14.01 -8.86
N ASP A 313 7.24 14.96 -9.29
CA ASP A 313 7.38 16.38 -8.92
C ASP A 313 6.66 16.66 -7.59
N GLY A 314 5.57 15.94 -7.33
CA GLY A 314 4.78 16.07 -6.12
C GLY A 314 4.29 14.73 -5.58
N LEU A 315 4.13 14.62 -4.26
CA LEU A 315 3.44 13.52 -3.60
C LEU A 315 2.33 14.06 -2.70
N LEU A 316 1.18 13.39 -2.70
CA LEU A 316 0.03 13.68 -1.84
C LEU A 316 -0.33 12.43 -1.02
N PRO A 317 0.38 12.17 0.09
CA PRO A 317 -0.03 11.17 1.06
C PRO A 317 -1.24 11.68 1.86
N HIS A 318 -2.40 11.10 1.58
CA HIS A 318 -3.67 11.41 2.22
C HIS A 318 -4.00 10.39 3.32
N VAL A 319 -4.40 10.87 4.50
CA VAL A 319 -4.83 10.11 5.68
C VAL A 319 -3.88 8.96 6.07
N ALA A 320 -2.57 9.20 5.91
CA ALA A 320 -1.53 8.21 6.17
C ALA A 320 -1.13 8.14 7.66
N GLY A 321 -1.31 9.24 8.40
CA GLY A 321 -0.75 9.42 9.73
C GLY A 321 0.78 9.56 9.72
N GLY A 322 1.42 9.26 10.86
CA GLY A 322 2.88 9.27 11.02
C GLY A 322 3.58 8.00 10.54
N ARG A 323 2.82 6.94 10.25
CA ARG A 323 3.36 5.61 9.97
C ARG A 323 3.99 5.46 8.58
N VAL A 324 4.89 4.50 8.45
CA VAL A 324 5.18 3.82 7.18
C VAL A 324 4.32 2.55 7.12
N GLY A 325 4.61 1.60 6.23
CA GLY A 325 3.90 0.33 6.21
C GLY A 325 4.81 -0.86 6.02
N ALA A 326 4.27 -2.05 6.32
CA ALA A 326 4.91 -3.36 6.21
C ALA A 326 5.06 -3.81 4.74
N PHE A 327 5.78 -3.00 3.95
CA PHE A 327 5.85 -3.15 2.49
C PHE A 327 7.19 -3.67 1.97
N ASN A 328 8.26 -3.51 2.74
CA ASN A 328 9.63 -3.80 2.28
C ASN A 328 10.46 -4.44 3.40
N HIS A 329 10.11 -5.67 3.73
CA HIS A 329 10.86 -6.56 4.61
C HIS A 329 10.59 -8.01 4.18
N ARG A 330 11.41 -8.94 4.66
CA ARG A 330 11.16 -10.37 4.45
C ARG A 330 9.78 -10.74 5.01
N PHE A 331 8.99 -11.47 4.25
CA PHE A 331 7.60 -11.84 4.58
C PHE A 331 6.66 -10.63 4.75
N ALA A 332 6.89 -9.55 3.99
CA ALA A 332 6.04 -8.37 3.98
C ALA A 332 4.58 -8.72 3.69
N GLN A 333 3.69 -8.29 4.59
CA GLN A 333 2.24 -8.41 4.49
C GLN A 333 1.64 -7.00 4.39
N PRO A 334 1.44 -6.45 3.17
CA PRO A 334 1.00 -5.07 3.00
C PRO A 334 -0.35 -4.77 3.66
N SER A 335 -1.23 -5.77 3.75
CA SER A 335 -2.51 -5.68 4.44
C SER A 335 -2.36 -5.32 5.92
N ASN A 336 -1.33 -5.84 6.59
CA ASN A 336 -1.11 -5.74 8.03
C ASN A 336 -1.23 -4.29 8.57
N GLN A 337 -2.14 -4.11 9.53
CA GLN A 337 -2.38 -2.85 10.25
C GLN A 337 -2.03 -2.94 11.74
N SER A 338 -1.60 -4.10 12.19
CA SER A 338 -1.40 -4.45 13.60
C SER A 338 -0.33 -3.59 14.25
N TYR A 339 -0.52 -3.34 15.55
CA TYR A 339 0.43 -2.66 16.40
C TYR A 339 0.89 -3.60 17.51
N PRO A 340 2.19 -3.66 17.83
CA PRO A 340 3.32 -3.08 17.07
C PRO A 340 3.66 -3.92 15.83
N SER A 341 4.00 -3.27 14.70
CA SER A 341 4.52 -3.95 13.50
C SER A 341 5.53 -3.09 12.74
N PHE A 342 6.08 -3.59 11.63
CA PHE A 342 7.04 -2.88 10.78
C PHE A 342 6.54 -1.51 10.30
N GLY A 343 5.23 -1.28 10.21
CA GLY A 343 4.67 0.02 9.81
C GLY A 343 4.89 1.14 10.83
N HIS A 344 5.21 0.79 12.08
CA HIS A 344 5.37 1.73 13.20
C HIS A 344 6.84 2.03 13.52
N GLN A 345 7.75 1.66 12.62
CA GLN A 345 9.17 1.93 12.80
C GLN A 345 9.50 3.38 12.42
N PHE A 346 10.39 3.98 13.22
CA PHE A 346 11.06 5.23 12.91
C PHE A 346 11.82 5.12 11.56
N PRO A 347 11.86 6.17 10.71
CA PRO A 347 11.47 7.57 10.98
C PRO A 347 10.01 7.92 10.67
N PHE A 348 9.49 8.92 11.40
CA PHE A 348 8.14 9.45 11.24
C PHE A 348 8.08 10.86 10.60
N HIS A 349 9.20 11.58 10.62
CA HIS A 349 9.29 12.97 10.17
C HIS A 349 10.16 13.08 8.91
N ASP A 350 9.94 14.12 8.09
CA ASP A 350 10.69 14.34 6.85
C ASP A 350 12.15 14.72 7.08
N GLU A 351 12.38 15.64 8.01
CA GLU A 351 13.70 16.02 8.49
C GLU A 351 14.37 14.92 9.32
N GLU A 352 15.70 14.93 9.32
CA GLU A 352 16.47 14.00 10.14
C GLU A 352 16.32 14.33 11.63
N LEU A 353 15.76 13.39 12.38
CA LEU A 353 15.59 13.48 13.83
C LEU A 353 16.38 12.37 14.53
N LYS A 354 16.72 12.57 15.80
CA LYS A 354 17.22 11.49 16.65
C LYS A 354 16.04 10.81 17.35
N ASP A 355 15.94 9.50 17.22
CA ASP A 355 15.03 8.68 18.00
C ASP A 355 15.57 8.49 19.43
N PRO A 356 14.90 9.03 20.47
CA PRO A 356 15.35 8.90 21.86
C PRO A 356 15.26 7.46 22.39
N PHE A 357 14.52 6.57 21.74
CA PHE A 357 14.34 5.19 22.20
C PHE A 357 15.36 4.21 21.60
N THR A 358 15.77 4.42 20.34
CA THR A 358 16.75 3.54 19.67
C THR A 358 18.11 4.20 19.41
N GLU A 359 18.24 5.50 19.71
CA GLU A 359 19.42 6.34 19.43
C GLU A 359 19.77 6.51 17.94
N LYS A 360 18.95 5.99 17.02
CA LYS A 360 19.13 6.16 15.58
C LYS A 360 18.79 7.59 15.15
N SER A 361 19.40 8.03 14.04
CA SER A 361 19.07 9.30 13.40
C SER A 361 18.72 9.12 11.93
N ASP A 362 17.49 9.50 11.57
CA ASP A 362 16.96 9.34 10.21
C ASP A 362 15.77 10.28 9.95
N GLY A 363 15.33 10.37 8.69
CA GLY A 363 14.20 11.18 8.25
C GLY A 363 13.71 10.72 6.87
N LEU A 364 12.43 10.91 6.56
CA LEU A 364 11.84 10.42 5.31
C LEU A 364 12.51 11.03 4.07
N LEU A 365 13.03 12.27 4.14
CA LEU A 365 13.69 12.93 3.02
C LEU A 365 15.22 12.86 3.07
N LYS A 366 15.81 12.17 4.05
CA LYS A 366 17.27 12.10 4.23
C LYS A 366 17.99 11.56 2.99
N LYS A 367 17.48 10.49 2.38
CA LYS A 367 18.04 9.89 1.15
C LYS A 367 17.76 10.69 -0.12
N LEU A 368 16.88 11.69 -0.04
CA LEU A 368 16.52 12.61 -1.12
C LEU A 368 17.01 14.03 -0.77
N ALA A 369 18.16 14.12 -0.08
CA ALA A 369 18.77 15.39 0.29
C ALA A 369 19.10 16.27 -0.93
N ASP A 370 19.54 15.62 -2.01
CA ASP A 370 19.88 16.28 -3.26
C ASP A 370 18.64 16.78 -3.99
N GLY A 371 18.59 18.09 -4.29
CA GLY A 371 17.40 18.75 -4.82
C GLY A 371 16.94 18.25 -6.20
N HIS A 372 17.77 17.54 -6.97
CA HIS A 372 17.40 17.10 -8.31
C HIS A 372 16.29 16.04 -8.29
N THR A 373 16.25 15.18 -7.27
CA THR A 373 15.29 14.07 -7.14
C THR A 373 14.32 14.25 -5.98
N ARG A 374 14.45 15.31 -5.17
CA ARG A 374 13.51 15.64 -4.10
C ARG A 374 12.13 16.09 -4.65
N PRO A 375 11.01 15.46 -4.25
CA PRO A 375 9.67 15.92 -4.60
C PRO A 375 9.15 17.00 -3.64
N LYS A 376 8.10 17.73 -4.03
CA LYS A 376 7.25 18.45 -3.08
C LYS A 376 6.25 17.50 -2.44
N VAL A 377 5.96 17.64 -1.17
CA VAL A 377 5.04 16.75 -0.45
C VAL A 377 3.95 17.55 0.23
N MET A 378 2.70 17.15 0.02
CA MET A 378 1.56 17.65 0.78
C MET A 378 0.96 16.50 1.57
N TYR A 379 1.14 16.52 2.88
CA TYR A 379 0.43 15.62 3.78
C TYR A 379 -0.94 16.20 4.10
N THR A 380 -1.96 15.36 4.05
CA THR A 380 -3.32 15.73 4.48
C THR A 380 -3.79 14.66 5.46
N ASN A 381 -4.16 15.04 6.67
CA ASN A 381 -4.63 14.12 7.71
C ASN A 381 -5.95 14.59 8.31
N SER A 382 -6.85 13.67 8.61
CA SER A 382 -8.07 13.90 9.40
C SER A 382 -7.78 13.83 10.90
N SER A 383 -8.81 14.05 11.73
CA SER A 383 -8.70 13.77 13.17
C SER A 383 -8.55 12.28 13.47
N ALA A 384 -9.02 11.38 12.61
CA ALA A 384 -8.86 9.94 12.82
C ALA A 384 -7.38 9.51 12.84
N GLU A 385 -6.52 10.15 12.04
CA GLU A 385 -5.10 9.82 11.99
C GLU A 385 -4.34 10.33 13.22
N TYR A 386 -4.82 11.37 13.89
CA TYR A 386 -4.26 11.80 15.17
C TYR A 386 -4.61 10.82 16.29
N TRP A 387 -5.84 10.29 16.30
CA TRP A 387 -6.27 9.34 17.32
C TRP A 387 -5.71 7.92 17.13
N ARG A 388 -5.55 7.48 15.88
CA ARG A 388 -5.19 6.07 15.57
C ARG A 388 -3.95 5.92 14.69
N GLY A 389 -3.54 6.95 13.95
CA GLY A 389 -2.52 6.86 12.90
C GLY A 389 -1.17 7.45 13.28
N ASP A 390 -0.95 7.78 14.55
CA ASP A 390 0.26 8.46 15.06
C ASP A 390 0.51 9.80 14.34
N GLY A 391 -0.57 10.50 13.97
CA GLY A 391 -0.53 11.70 13.13
C GLY A 391 0.30 12.85 13.72
N SER A 392 0.45 12.92 15.04
CA SER A 392 1.30 13.92 15.70
C SER A 392 2.78 13.78 15.31
N LEU A 393 3.26 12.54 15.12
CA LEU A 393 4.66 12.26 14.78
C LEU A 393 5.09 12.79 13.40
N VAL A 394 4.14 13.30 12.61
CA VAL A 394 4.43 14.04 11.39
C VAL A 394 5.00 15.42 11.70
N HIS A 395 4.75 15.99 12.88
CA HIS A 395 5.17 17.34 13.28
C HIS A 395 5.71 17.45 14.72
N THR A 396 5.92 16.33 15.40
CA THR A 396 6.59 16.27 16.71
C THR A 396 7.80 15.35 16.65
N ASP A 397 8.69 15.46 17.63
CA ASP A 397 9.72 14.45 17.85
C ASP A 397 9.11 13.11 18.28
N PRO A 398 9.85 11.99 18.22
CA PRO A 398 9.31 10.68 18.62
C PRO A 398 8.92 10.61 20.11
N SER A 399 9.42 11.52 20.96
CA SER A 399 8.98 11.62 22.35
C SER A 399 7.61 12.28 22.51
N GLY A 400 7.15 13.01 21.50
CA GLY A 400 5.92 13.81 21.53
C GLY A 400 6.01 15.06 22.40
N LEU A 401 7.22 15.45 22.83
CA LEU A 401 7.45 16.58 23.74
C LEU A 401 7.85 17.86 23.02
N ASN A 402 8.34 17.76 21.78
CA ASN A 402 8.84 18.90 21.03
C ASN A 402 8.15 18.97 19.65
N ASP A 403 7.64 20.15 19.30
CA ASP A 403 7.23 20.45 17.93
C ASP A 403 8.47 20.54 17.02
N ILE A 404 8.35 20.00 15.82
CA ILE A 404 9.42 19.99 14.82
C ILE A 404 9.00 20.82 13.62
N GLU A 405 9.90 21.70 13.18
CA GLU A 405 9.71 22.44 11.95
C GLU A 405 9.92 21.52 10.74
N HIS A 406 8.99 21.57 9.79
CA HIS A 406 9.08 20.77 8.57
C HIS A 406 10.13 21.31 7.60
N ALA A 407 10.46 20.52 6.58
CA ALA A 407 11.20 20.96 5.40
C ALA A 407 10.35 21.95 4.55
N THR A 408 10.07 23.14 5.07
CA THR A 408 8.99 24.04 4.61
C THR A 408 9.06 24.46 3.13
N GLU A 409 10.24 24.39 2.50
CA GLU A 409 10.39 24.61 1.06
C GLU A 409 9.73 23.50 0.20
N PHE A 410 9.66 22.28 0.73
CA PHE A 410 9.21 21.09 0.02
C PHE A 410 7.96 20.46 0.65
N VAL A 411 7.75 20.60 1.95
CA VAL A 411 6.73 19.90 2.71
C VAL A 411 5.67 20.85 3.23
N ARG A 412 4.40 20.45 3.09
CA ARG A 412 3.25 21.08 3.77
C ARG A 412 2.40 20.02 4.43
N VAL A 413 1.95 20.31 5.64
CA VAL A 413 1.04 19.44 6.39
C VAL A 413 -0.27 20.17 6.60
N TYR A 414 -1.37 19.53 6.22
CA TYR A 414 -2.73 20.04 6.38
C TYR A 414 -3.54 19.10 7.26
N HIS A 415 -4.30 19.69 8.18
CA HIS A 415 -5.19 18.96 9.08
C HIS A 415 -6.66 19.30 8.83
N PHE A 416 -7.48 18.29 8.56
CA PHE A 416 -8.92 18.39 8.46
C PHE A 416 -9.56 18.11 9.82
N ALA A 417 -9.64 19.15 10.65
CA ALA A 417 -10.14 19.04 12.02
C ALA A 417 -11.60 18.56 12.10
N GLY A 418 -11.87 17.66 13.04
CA GLY A 418 -13.22 17.12 13.31
C GLY A 418 -13.73 16.13 12.26
N THR A 419 -12.89 15.72 11.31
CA THR A 419 -13.30 14.80 10.23
C THR A 419 -12.88 13.35 10.52
N GLN A 420 -13.66 12.41 9.97
CA GLN A 420 -13.39 10.98 10.04
C GLN A 420 -12.35 10.54 8.98
N HIS A 421 -11.94 9.28 9.01
CA HIS A 421 -10.89 8.73 8.14
C HIS A 421 -11.18 8.83 6.62
N GLY A 422 -12.46 8.87 6.23
CA GLY A 422 -12.91 9.08 4.86
C GLY A 422 -13.97 10.17 4.77
N ALA A 423 -14.49 10.45 3.57
CA ALA A 423 -15.59 11.39 3.42
C ALA A 423 -16.82 10.93 4.24
N GLY A 424 -17.49 11.87 4.91
CA GLY A 424 -18.77 11.64 5.57
C GLY A 424 -19.92 11.49 4.58
N THR A 425 -20.87 10.62 4.90
CA THR A 425 -22.15 10.52 4.16
C THR A 425 -23.29 11.07 5.03
N LEU A 426 -24.20 11.82 4.42
CA LEU A 426 -25.42 12.32 5.06
C LEU A 426 -26.65 11.54 4.54
N PRO A 427 -27.60 11.16 5.41
CA PRO A 427 -27.57 11.27 6.87
C PRO A 427 -26.50 10.35 7.48
N GLN A 428 -26.01 10.70 8.66
CA GLN A 428 -25.07 9.83 9.38
C GLN A 428 -25.79 8.55 9.82
N SER A 429 -25.16 7.40 9.57
CA SER A 429 -25.66 6.10 10.00
C SER A 429 -24.97 5.67 11.29
N ASN A 430 -25.68 4.90 12.12
CA ASN A 430 -25.13 4.20 13.29
C ASN A 430 -24.82 2.73 12.98
N GLU A 431 -24.68 2.37 11.70
CA GLU A 431 -24.30 1.03 11.31
C GLU A 431 -22.86 0.72 11.75
N PRO A 432 -22.55 -0.53 12.10
CA PRO A 432 -21.19 -0.92 12.42
C PRO A 432 -20.23 -0.64 11.25
N GLY A 433 -19.02 -0.20 11.57
CA GLY A 433 -17.94 -0.01 10.60
C GLY A 433 -17.39 -1.33 10.08
N ALA A 434 -16.24 -1.26 9.38
CA ALA A 434 -15.53 -2.45 8.92
C ALA A 434 -15.32 -3.45 10.07
N GLU A 435 -15.49 -4.73 9.78
CA GLU A 435 -15.35 -5.83 10.75
C GLU A 435 -16.35 -5.77 11.93
N GLY A 436 -17.47 -5.05 11.80
CA GLY A 436 -18.51 -5.01 12.85
C GLY A 436 -18.22 -4.00 13.98
N ALA A 437 -17.17 -3.20 13.85
CA ALA A 437 -16.74 -2.29 14.91
C ALA A 437 -17.71 -1.11 15.11
N PHE A 438 -18.19 -0.92 16.33
CA PHE A 438 -18.96 0.27 16.70
C PHE A 438 -18.05 1.36 17.25
N PRO A 439 -18.32 2.64 16.94
CA PRO A 439 -17.59 3.72 17.57
C PRO A 439 -17.97 3.80 19.07
N LEU A 440 -16.97 4.07 19.92
CA LEU A 440 -17.19 4.21 21.37
C LEU A 440 -18.17 5.36 21.70
N PHE A 441 -18.25 6.36 20.83
CA PHE A 441 -19.20 7.46 20.89
C PHE A 441 -19.97 7.53 19.56
N ALA A 442 -21.27 7.79 19.59
CA ALA A 442 -22.03 8.09 18.38
C ALA A 442 -21.30 9.22 17.61
N PRO A 443 -21.33 9.24 16.25
CA PRO A 443 -20.67 10.28 15.49
C PRO A 443 -21.16 11.64 15.99
N ASN A 444 -20.26 12.37 16.65
CA ASN A 444 -20.55 13.71 17.13
C ASN A 444 -20.62 14.60 15.90
N VAL A 445 -21.80 15.10 15.56
CA VAL A 445 -21.92 16.32 14.77
C VAL A 445 -22.77 17.29 15.55
N ILE A 446 -22.12 18.38 15.98
CA ILE A 446 -22.78 19.66 16.17
C ILE A 446 -22.92 20.30 14.79
#